data_AF-Q9UJJ9-F1
#
_entry.id   AF-Q9UJJ9-F1
#
_cell.length_a   1.000
_cell.length_b   1.000
_cell.length_c   1.000
_cell.angle_alpha   90.00
_cell.angle_beta   90.00
_cell.angle_gamma   90.00
#
_symmetry.space_group_name_H-M   'P 1'
#
loop_
_entity.id
_entity.type
_entity.pdbx_description
1 polymer ?
#
loop_
_entity_poly.entity_id
_entity_poly.type
_entity_poly.pdbx_seq_one_letter_code
_entity_poly.pdbx_strand_id
1 'polypeptide(L)'
;MAAGLARLLLLLGLSAGGPAPAGAAKMKVVEEPNAFGVNNPFLPQASRLQAKRDPSPVSGPVHLFRLSGKCFSLVESTYKYEFCPFHNVTQHEQTFRWNAYSGILGIWHEWEIANNTFTGMWMRDGDACRSRSRQSKVELACGKSNRLAHVSEPSTCVYALTFETPLVCHPHALLVYPTLPEALQRQWDQVEQDLADELITPQGHEKLLRTLFEDAGYLKTPEENEPTQLEGGPDSLGFETLENCRKAHKELSKEIKRLKGLLTQHGIPYTRPTETSNLEHLGHETPRAKSPEQLRGDPGLRGSL
;
A
#
# COMPACT_ATOMS: atom_id res chain seq x y z
N MET A 1 -95.36 38.76 25.11
CA MET A 1 -95.76 40.10 24.65
C MET A 1 -94.56 40.73 23.95
N ALA A 2 -94.73 41.25 22.73
CA ALA A 2 -93.73 41.69 21.72
C ALA A 2 -92.99 40.54 21.00
N ALA A 3 -93.44 40.05 19.83
CA ALA A 3 -93.37 40.64 18.47
C ALA A 3 -91.91 40.77 18.00
N GLY A 4 -91.41 40.16 16.92
CA GLY A 4 -91.95 39.81 15.61
C GLY A 4 -90.83 40.19 14.63
N LEU A 5 -90.28 39.29 13.80
CA LEU A 5 -90.57 39.25 12.37
C LEU A 5 -89.69 38.16 11.75
N ALA A 6 -90.33 37.21 11.06
CA ALA A 6 -89.70 36.28 10.15
C ALA A 6 -89.51 36.95 8.78
N ARG A 7 -88.34 36.77 8.17
CA ARG A 7 -88.18 36.86 6.71
C ARG A 7 -87.33 35.70 6.22
N LEU A 8 -87.99 34.79 5.52
CA LEU A 8 -87.41 33.77 4.68
C LEU A 8 -86.68 34.44 3.51
N LEU A 9 -85.41 34.08 3.29
CA LEU A 9 -84.70 34.28 2.03
C LEU A 9 -84.04 32.94 1.68
N LEU A 10 -84.72 32.17 0.83
CA LEU A 10 -84.07 31.21 -0.06
C LEU A 10 -83.50 32.01 -1.23
N LEU A 11 -82.24 31.75 -1.62
CA LEU A 11 -81.78 31.75 -3.02
C LEU A 11 -80.32 31.26 -3.09
N LEU A 12 -80.20 30.10 -3.75
CA LEU A 12 -79.11 29.66 -4.64
C LEU A 12 -77.69 29.57 -4.07
N GLY A 13 -77.33 28.35 -3.66
CA GLY A 13 -75.95 27.91 -3.55
C GLY A 13 -75.31 27.75 -4.92
N LEU A 14 -74.34 28.63 -5.22
CA LEU A 14 -73.32 28.41 -6.23
C LEU A 14 -72.07 27.91 -5.50
N SER A 15 -71.90 26.59 -5.48
CA SER A 15 -70.64 25.96 -5.07
C SER A 15 -69.60 26.21 -6.15
N ALA A 16 -68.79 27.25 -5.97
CA ALA A 16 -67.56 27.43 -6.73
C ALA A 16 -66.60 26.29 -6.38
N GLY A 17 -66.43 25.34 -7.31
CA GLY A 17 -65.40 24.33 -7.25
C GLY A 17 -64.03 25.00 -7.39
N GLY A 18 -63.43 25.35 -6.25
CA GLY A 18 -62.01 25.69 -6.18
C GLY A 18 -61.15 24.45 -6.47
N PRO A 19 -60.00 24.61 -7.13
CA PRO A 19 -59.13 23.49 -7.44
C PRO A 19 -58.63 22.87 -6.13
N ALA A 20 -58.77 21.55 -6.02
CA ALA A 20 -58.31 20.78 -4.86
C ALA A 20 -56.83 21.09 -4.59
N PRO A 21 -56.42 21.26 -3.32
CA PRO A 21 -55.01 21.35 -2.99
C PRO A 21 -54.39 20.00 -3.35
N ALA A 22 -53.51 20.00 -4.35
CA ALA A 22 -52.71 18.84 -4.70
C ALA A 22 -52.01 18.34 -3.43
N GLY A 23 -52.25 17.09 -3.07
CA GLY A 23 -51.65 16.47 -1.89
C GLY A 23 -50.13 16.59 -1.95
N ALA A 24 -49.55 17.25 -0.96
CA ALA A 24 -48.12 17.29 -0.74
C ALA A 24 -47.61 15.87 -0.40
N ALA A 25 -47.21 15.12 -1.42
CA ALA A 25 -46.53 13.86 -1.24
C ALA A 25 -45.13 14.13 -0.65
N LYS A 26 -44.83 13.54 0.50
CA LYS A 26 -43.50 13.58 1.12
C LYS A 26 -42.52 12.80 0.23
N MET A 27 -41.79 13.52 -0.62
CA MET A 27 -40.64 12.97 -1.34
C MET A 27 -39.51 12.75 -0.34
N LYS A 28 -39.14 11.48 -0.08
CA LYS A 28 -37.88 11.15 0.56
C LYS A 28 -36.80 11.34 -0.48
N VAL A 29 -35.94 12.35 -0.31
CA VAL A 29 -34.70 12.44 -1.08
C VAL A 29 -33.89 11.19 -0.72
N VAL A 30 -33.86 10.23 -1.64
CA VAL A 30 -32.88 9.16 -1.61
C VAL A 30 -31.59 9.85 -2.00
N GLU A 31 -30.68 10.05 -1.04
CA GLU A 31 -29.27 10.21 -1.38
C GLU A 31 -28.91 8.94 -2.15
N GLU A 32 -28.85 9.06 -3.48
CA GLU A 32 -28.23 8.05 -4.30
C GLU A 32 -26.85 7.78 -3.70
N PRO A 33 -26.42 6.51 -3.57
CA PRO A 33 -25.05 6.26 -3.16
C PRO A 33 -24.20 6.96 -4.22
N ASN A 34 -23.41 7.95 -3.79
CA ASN A 34 -22.45 8.70 -4.57
C ASN A 34 -21.43 7.72 -5.20
N ALA A 35 -21.86 6.97 -6.20
CA ALA A 35 -21.07 6.15 -7.10
C ALA A 35 -20.75 7.00 -8.33
N PHE A 36 -20.35 8.25 -8.08
CA PHE A 36 -19.87 9.14 -9.12
C PHE A 36 -18.50 8.60 -9.59
N GLY A 37 -18.47 8.10 -10.82
CA GLY A 37 -17.24 7.78 -11.55
C GLY A 37 -16.78 6.32 -11.59
N VAL A 38 -17.50 5.36 -10.98
CA VAL A 38 -17.03 3.96 -10.91
C VAL A 38 -17.98 2.88 -11.46
N ASN A 39 -19.20 3.22 -11.89
CA ASN A 39 -20.16 2.24 -12.44
C ASN A 39 -20.95 2.76 -13.65
N ASN A 40 -20.27 3.21 -14.70
CA ASN A 40 -20.93 3.32 -16.01
C ASN A 40 -20.61 2.05 -16.82
N PRO A 41 -21.57 1.10 -16.98
CA PRO A 41 -21.36 -0.11 -17.76
C PRO A 41 -21.12 0.15 -19.25
N PHE A 42 -21.22 1.40 -19.70
CA PHE A 42 -21.01 1.84 -21.08
C PHE A 42 -19.76 2.71 -21.31
N LEU A 43 -18.96 2.98 -20.27
CA LEU A 43 -17.62 3.56 -20.43
C LEU A 43 -16.56 2.46 -20.34
N PRO A 44 -15.49 2.47 -21.16
CA PRO A 44 -14.39 1.55 -20.99
C PRO A 44 -13.92 1.64 -19.54
N GLN A 45 -14.01 0.51 -18.84
CA GLN A 45 -13.68 0.34 -17.44
C GLN A 45 -12.19 0.67 -17.24
N ALA A 46 -11.89 1.95 -17.04
CA ALA A 46 -10.55 2.51 -16.96
C ALA A 46 -9.68 2.31 -18.23
N SER A 47 -9.01 3.36 -18.68
CA SER A 47 -7.57 3.15 -18.88
C SER A 47 -7.04 2.80 -17.50
N ARG A 48 -7.09 1.51 -17.14
CA ARG A 48 -6.63 0.99 -15.84
C ARG A 48 -5.26 1.61 -15.64
N LEU A 49 -5.14 2.52 -14.67
CA LEU A 49 -3.92 3.31 -14.48
C LEU A 49 -2.74 2.34 -14.51
N GLN A 50 -1.86 2.49 -15.50
CA GLN A 50 -0.75 1.58 -15.71
C GLN A 50 0.43 2.12 -14.91
N ALA A 51 0.79 1.40 -13.85
CA ALA A 51 1.98 1.70 -13.08
C ALA A 51 3.22 1.52 -13.96
N LYS A 52 4.21 2.43 -13.85
CA LYS A 52 5.47 2.34 -14.58
C LYS A 52 6.31 1.14 -14.17
N ARG A 53 6.12 0.65 -12.95
CA ARG A 53 6.76 -0.54 -12.37
C ARG A 53 5.85 -1.22 -11.37
N ASP A 54 6.21 -2.44 -11.02
CA ASP A 54 5.61 -3.13 -9.88
C ASP A 54 6.03 -2.46 -8.55
N PRO A 55 5.15 -2.51 -7.52
CA PRO A 55 5.51 -2.07 -6.17
C PRO A 55 6.62 -2.92 -5.58
N SER A 56 7.41 -2.34 -4.68
CA SER A 56 8.38 -3.12 -3.91
C SER A 56 7.69 -4.25 -3.13
N PRO A 57 8.39 -5.35 -2.82
CA PRO A 57 7.86 -6.37 -1.94
C PRO A 57 7.35 -5.78 -0.62
N VAL A 58 6.32 -6.41 -0.04
CA VAL A 58 5.82 -6.03 1.28
C VAL A 58 6.91 -6.32 2.31
N SER A 59 7.41 -5.29 2.99
CA SER A 59 8.46 -5.37 4.01
C SER A 59 8.14 -4.43 5.18
N GLY A 60 8.89 -4.57 6.28
CA GLY A 60 8.73 -3.75 7.48
C GLY A 60 7.77 -4.38 8.49
N PRO A 61 7.05 -3.56 9.30
CA PRO A 61 6.30 -4.07 10.44
C PRO A 61 5.18 -5.04 10.06
N VAL A 62 5.31 -6.30 10.50
CA VAL A 62 4.41 -7.41 10.13
C VAL A 62 2.95 -7.10 10.44
N HIS A 63 2.69 -6.37 11.53
CA HIS A 63 1.33 -6.00 11.93
C HIS A 63 0.63 -5.06 10.92
N LEU A 64 1.38 -4.34 10.07
CA LEU A 64 0.86 -3.51 8.98
C LEU A 64 0.51 -4.32 7.73
N PHE A 65 1.01 -5.56 7.56
CA PHE A 65 0.79 -6.36 6.35
C PHE A 65 -0.70 -6.64 6.10
N ARG A 66 -1.52 -6.63 7.15
CA ARG A 66 -2.99 -6.73 7.06
C ARG A 66 -3.68 -5.56 6.34
N LEU A 67 -2.94 -4.48 6.06
CA LEU A 67 -3.38 -3.36 5.24
C LEU A 67 -3.09 -3.58 3.75
N SER A 68 -2.19 -4.50 3.41
CA SER A 68 -1.92 -4.87 2.02
C SER A 68 -3.19 -5.39 1.35
N GLY A 69 -3.43 -4.95 0.12
CA GLY A 69 -4.64 -5.25 -0.65
C GLY A 69 -5.90 -4.48 -0.23
N LYS A 70 -5.82 -3.58 0.76
CA LYS A 70 -6.91 -2.66 1.13
C LYS A 70 -6.61 -1.26 0.61
N CYS A 71 -7.65 -0.52 0.27
CA CYS A 71 -7.53 0.85 -0.23
C CYS A 71 -8.43 1.79 0.58
N PHE A 72 -7.93 3.00 0.83
CA PHE A 72 -8.60 4.02 1.63
C PHE A 72 -8.70 5.30 0.83
N SER A 73 -9.92 5.79 0.63
CA SER A 73 -10.16 7.00 -0.12
C SER A 73 -10.41 8.21 0.77
N LEU A 74 -9.97 9.38 0.32
CA LEU A 74 -10.33 10.69 0.86
C LEU A 74 -10.75 11.59 -0.29
N VAL A 75 -11.91 12.25 -0.17
CA VAL A 75 -12.31 13.31 -1.11
C VAL A 75 -11.98 14.64 -0.47
N GLU A 76 -11.11 15.40 -1.13
CA GLU A 76 -10.69 16.73 -0.69
C GLU A 76 -10.79 17.70 -1.87
N SER A 77 -11.62 18.74 -1.71
CA SER A 77 -11.99 19.66 -2.79
C SER A 77 -12.60 18.94 -4.00
N THR A 78 -11.97 19.04 -5.18
CA THR A 78 -12.44 18.41 -6.44
C THR A 78 -11.75 17.08 -6.73
N TYR A 79 -10.94 16.55 -5.81
CA TYR A 79 -10.15 15.34 -6.04
C TYR A 79 -10.50 14.25 -5.04
N LYS A 80 -10.58 13.02 -5.53
CA LYS A 80 -10.58 11.79 -4.73
C LYS A 80 -9.19 11.20 -4.76
N TYR A 81 -8.55 11.14 -3.61
CA TYR A 81 -7.31 10.43 -3.39
C TYR A 81 -7.62 9.02 -2.93
N GLU A 82 -6.85 8.05 -3.38
CA GLU A 82 -6.94 6.67 -2.92
C GLU A 82 -5.53 6.17 -2.59
N PHE A 83 -5.36 5.70 -1.36
CA PHE A 83 -4.12 5.12 -0.87
C PHE A 83 -4.32 3.63 -0.60
N CYS A 84 -3.54 2.80 -1.28
CA CYS A 84 -3.47 1.37 -1.05
C CYS A 84 -2.08 1.03 -0.45
N PRO A 85 -1.97 0.79 0.87
CA PRO A 85 -0.70 0.46 1.51
C PRO A 85 0.04 -0.68 0.80
N PHE A 86 1.35 -0.51 0.61
CA PHE A 86 2.23 -1.42 -0.13
C PHE A 86 1.92 -1.59 -1.63
N HIS A 87 1.12 -0.71 -2.21
CA HIS A 87 0.77 -0.76 -3.63
C HIS A 87 1.00 0.58 -4.32
N ASN A 88 0.05 1.52 -4.27
CA ASN A 88 0.18 2.83 -4.89
C ASN A 88 -0.73 3.89 -4.23
N VAL A 89 -0.50 5.14 -4.60
CA VAL A 89 -1.39 6.27 -4.33
C VAL A 89 -1.92 6.77 -5.66
N THR A 90 -3.23 6.97 -5.78
CA THR A 90 -3.87 7.50 -6.98
C THR A 90 -4.69 8.75 -6.68
N GLN A 91 -4.88 9.57 -7.71
CA GLN A 91 -5.72 10.76 -7.70
C GLN A 91 -6.73 10.67 -8.84
N HIS A 92 -7.97 11.04 -8.53
CA HIS A 92 -9.08 11.07 -9.47
C HIS A 92 -9.84 12.38 -9.33
N GLU A 93 -9.79 13.24 -10.35
CA GLU A 93 -10.61 14.44 -10.44
C GLU A 93 -12.09 14.04 -10.48
N GLN A 94 -12.91 14.68 -9.64
CA GLN A 94 -14.33 14.39 -9.44
C GLN A 94 -15.25 15.31 -10.27
N THR A 95 -14.72 16.05 -11.24
CA THR A 95 -15.52 16.94 -12.09
C THR A 95 -16.23 16.16 -13.19
N PHE A 96 -17.37 16.67 -13.66
CA PHE A 96 -18.13 16.08 -14.79
C PHE A 96 -17.48 16.29 -16.16
N ARG A 97 -16.16 16.56 -16.19
CA ARG A 97 -15.43 16.79 -17.44
C ARG A 97 -15.14 15.44 -18.09
N TRP A 98 -15.29 15.37 -19.41
CA TRP A 98 -14.98 14.17 -20.19
C TRP A 98 -13.49 13.80 -20.14
N ASN A 99 -12.62 14.76 -19.81
CA ASN A 99 -11.17 14.63 -19.68
C ASN A 99 -10.67 14.88 -18.24
N ALA A 100 -11.46 14.49 -17.24
CA ALA A 100 -11.06 14.58 -15.83
C ALA A 100 -9.72 13.85 -15.59
N TYR A 101 -8.80 14.49 -14.88
CA TYR A 101 -7.49 13.91 -14.61
C TYR A 101 -7.62 12.66 -13.71
N SER A 102 -6.95 11.59 -14.10
CA SER A 102 -6.75 10.41 -13.26
C SER A 102 -5.32 9.94 -13.41
N GLY A 103 -4.64 9.71 -12.29
CA GLY A 103 -3.21 9.38 -12.33
C GLY A 103 -2.65 8.80 -11.05
N ILE A 104 -1.44 8.24 -11.16
CA ILE A 104 -0.68 7.65 -10.05
C ILE A 104 0.21 8.73 -9.44
N LEU A 105 0.10 8.96 -8.13
CA LEU A 105 0.93 9.92 -7.38
C LEU A 105 2.21 9.27 -6.79
N GLY A 106 2.28 7.95 -6.80
CA GLY A 106 3.45 7.18 -6.40
C GLY A 106 3.13 5.70 -6.24
N ILE A 107 4.15 4.87 -6.37
CA ILE A 107 4.15 3.41 -6.26
C ILE A 107 5.04 3.07 -5.05
N TRP A 108 4.59 2.12 -4.23
CA TRP A 108 5.33 1.71 -3.03
C TRP A 108 6.80 1.39 -3.37
N HIS A 109 7.71 2.06 -2.66
CA HIS A 109 9.14 2.04 -2.94
C HIS A 109 9.95 1.56 -1.73
N GLU A 110 9.96 2.33 -0.65
CA GLU A 110 10.78 2.06 0.54
C GLU A 110 10.20 2.75 1.78
N TRP A 111 10.69 2.37 2.95
CA TRP A 111 10.39 3.04 4.20
C TRP A 111 11.24 4.30 4.39
N GLU A 112 10.71 5.27 5.10
CA GLU A 112 11.49 6.33 5.73
C GLU A 112 11.79 5.90 7.17
N ILE A 113 13.07 5.91 7.54
CA ILE A 113 13.53 5.55 8.87
C ILE A 113 14.29 6.74 9.45
N ALA A 114 13.87 7.19 10.63
CA ALA A 114 14.59 8.19 11.42
C ALA A 114 14.67 7.72 12.87
N ASN A 115 15.83 7.89 13.51
CA ASN A 115 16.06 7.50 14.90
C ASN A 115 15.64 6.05 15.20
N ASN A 116 15.95 5.10 14.30
CA ASN A 116 15.62 3.68 14.42
C ASN A 116 14.09 3.38 14.49
N THR A 117 13.29 4.29 13.95
CA THR A 117 11.82 4.16 13.87
C THR A 117 11.33 4.37 12.45
N PHE A 118 10.33 3.61 12.03
CA PHE A 118 9.63 3.83 10.76
C PHE A 118 8.76 5.09 10.87
N THR A 119 9.08 6.14 10.11
CA THR A 119 8.36 7.42 10.15
C THR A 119 7.35 7.58 9.02
N GLY A 120 7.61 6.97 7.87
CA GLY A 120 6.74 7.10 6.72
C GLY A 120 7.02 6.10 5.61
N MET A 121 6.16 6.12 4.60
CA MET A 121 6.26 5.30 3.40
C MET A 121 6.54 6.20 2.21
N TRP A 122 7.64 5.95 1.50
CA TRP A 122 7.93 6.62 0.24
C TRP A 122 7.24 5.90 -0.92
N MET A 123 6.46 6.68 -1.67
CA MET A 123 5.76 6.25 -2.88
C MET A 123 6.37 7.02 -4.05
N ARG A 124 7.19 6.36 -4.88
CA ARG A 124 7.95 6.99 -5.98
C ARG A 124 7.42 6.54 -7.35
N ASP A 125 7.95 7.10 -8.43
CA ASP A 125 7.62 6.67 -9.80
C ASP A 125 6.15 6.76 -10.20
N GLY A 126 5.45 7.78 -9.69
CA GLY A 126 4.13 8.13 -10.19
C GLY A 126 4.19 8.69 -11.62
N ASP A 127 3.05 9.20 -12.08
CA ASP A 127 2.90 9.72 -13.44
C ASP A 127 3.88 10.86 -13.73
N ALA A 128 4.25 10.99 -15.00
CA ALA A 128 5.16 12.04 -15.43
C ALA A 128 4.60 13.43 -15.11
N CYS A 129 5.46 14.28 -14.56
CA CYS A 129 5.19 15.66 -14.24
C CYS A 129 6.38 16.54 -14.62
N ARG A 130 6.30 17.13 -15.81
CA ARG A 130 7.39 17.91 -16.42
C ARG A 130 8.67 17.06 -16.49
N SER A 131 9.72 17.44 -15.77
CA SER A 131 11.02 16.75 -15.74
C SER A 131 11.15 15.68 -14.64
N ARG A 132 10.12 15.48 -13.80
CA ARG A 132 10.15 14.51 -12.70
C ARG A 132 8.93 13.59 -12.71
N SER A 133 9.03 12.45 -12.03
CA SER A 133 7.86 11.63 -11.70
C SER A 133 7.18 12.21 -10.46
N ARG A 134 5.84 12.12 -10.40
CA ARG A 134 5.11 12.39 -9.15
C ARG A 134 5.61 11.44 -8.05
N GLN A 135 5.71 11.97 -6.85
CA GLN A 135 6.07 11.18 -5.66
C GLN A 135 5.22 11.61 -4.47
N SER A 136 4.99 10.68 -3.55
CA SER A 136 4.20 10.92 -2.35
C SER A 136 4.92 10.36 -1.12
N LYS A 137 4.87 11.10 -0.02
CA LYS A 137 5.27 10.61 1.31
C LYS A 137 4.01 10.35 2.12
N VAL A 138 3.88 9.15 2.67
CA VAL A 138 2.75 8.80 3.56
C VAL A 138 3.26 8.68 4.98
N GLU A 139 2.81 9.58 5.85
CA GLU A 139 3.09 9.55 7.28
C GLU A 139 2.04 8.70 8.01
N LEU A 140 2.49 7.82 8.89
CA LEU A 140 1.63 6.95 9.67
C LEU A 140 1.32 7.61 11.02
N ALA A 141 0.04 7.84 11.30
CA ALA A 141 -0.43 8.45 12.54
C ALA A 141 -1.35 7.50 13.31
N CYS A 142 -1.29 7.56 14.65
CA CYS A 142 -2.25 6.85 15.48
C CYS A 142 -3.66 7.42 15.28
N GLY A 143 -4.63 6.54 15.00
CA GLY A 143 -6.02 6.92 14.83
C GLY A 143 -6.99 5.83 15.28
N LYS A 144 -8.27 6.19 15.44
CA LYS A 144 -9.31 5.24 15.90
C LYS A 144 -9.71 4.21 14.83
N SER A 145 -9.49 4.54 13.56
CA SER A 145 -9.86 3.71 12.41
C SER A 145 -8.81 3.87 11.30
N ASN A 146 -8.71 2.87 10.43
CA ASN A 146 -7.87 2.95 9.23
C ASN A 146 -8.51 3.92 8.23
N ARG A 147 -7.90 5.08 8.01
CA ARG A 147 -8.38 6.06 7.01
C ARG A 147 -7.28 6.98 6.53
N LEU A 148 -7.41 7.45 5.29
CA LEU A 148 -6.63 8.56 4.79
C LEU A 148 -7.20 9.86 5.39
N ALA A 149 -6.41 10.53 6.25
CA ALA A 149 -6.90 11.63 7.08
C ALA A 149 -6.69 13.00 6.41
N HIS A 150 -5.56 13.19 5.72
CA HIS A 150 -5.23 14.44 5.06
C HIS A 150 -4.32 14.21 3.85
N VAL A 151 -4.47 15.04 2.81
CA VAL A 151 -3.59 15.07 1.64
C VAL A 151 -3.24 16.51 1.31
N SER A 152 -1.95 16.78 1.08
CA SER A 152 -1.46 18.08 0.64
C SER A 152 -0.43 17.95 -0.47
N GLU A 153 -0.27 19.00 -1.28
CA GLU A 153 0.77 19.11 -2.31
C GLU A 153 1.75 20.24 -1.90
N PRO A 154 2.70 19.97 -0.98
CA PRO A 154 3.63 20.99 -0.48
C PRO A 154 4.52 21.58 -1.57
N SER A 155 4.80 20.84 -2.64
CA SER A 155 5.45 21.36 -3.84
C SER A 155 4.91 20.63 -5.06
N THR A 156 4.94 21.27 -6.24
CA THR A 156 4.36 20.71 -7.47
C THR A 156 4.79 19.26 -7.70
N CYS A 157 3.87 18.31 -7.77
CA CYS A 157 4.15 16.88 -7.99
C CYS A 157 4.88 16.15 -6.86
N VAL A 158 4.90 16.75 -5.66
CA VAL A 158 5.29 16.10 -4.41
C VAL A 158 4.12 16.20 -3.45
N TYR A 159 3.60 15.06 -3.04
CA TYR A 159 2.43 14.96 -2.18
C TYR A 159 2.83 14.48 -0.78
N ALA A 160 2.13 14.97 0.24
CA ALA A 160 2.24 14.52 1.62
C ALA A 160 0.86 14.04 2.08
N LEU A 161 0.80 12.79 2.54
CA LEU A 161 -0.43 12.14 2.99
C LEU A 161 -0.26 11.76 4.46
N THR A 162 -1.31 11.93 5.24
CA THR A 162 -1.38 11.40 6.61
C THR A 162 -2.37 10.26 6.66
N PHE A 163 -1.88 9.05 6.96
CA PHE A 163 -2.71 7.87 7.11
C PHE A 163 -2.88 7.53 8.59
N GLU A 164 -4.12 7.57 9.06
CA GLU A 164 -4.46 7.20 10.42
C GLU A 164 -4.77 5.71 10.53
N THR A 165 -4.19 5.04 11.52
CA THR A 165 -4.49 3.64 11.81
C THR A 165 -4.32 3.31 13.30
N PRO A 166 -5.20 2.47 13.90
CA PRO A 166 -5.00 1.96 15.25
C PRO A 166 -3.76 1.06 15.38
N LEU A 167 -3.22 0.58 14.26
CA LEU A 167 -2.10 -0.35 14.22
C LEU A 167 -0.77 0.28 14.67
N VAL A 168 -0.65 1.61 14.58
CA VAL A 168 0.56 2.35 14.99
C VAL A 168 0.40 3.09 16.31
N CYS A 169 -0.68 2.83 17.06
CA CYS A 169 -0.94 3.51 18.33
C CYS A 169 -0.10 3.00 19.50
N HIS A 170 0.45 1.78 19.41
CA HIS A 170 1.33 1.27 20.46
C HIS A 170 2.70 1.96 20.37
N PRO A 171 3.31 2.42 21.48
CA PRO A 171 4.58 3.16 21.46
C PRO A 171 5.73 2.44 20.75
N HIS A 172 5.70 1.12 20.74
CA HIS A 172 6.72 0.27 20.12
C HIS A 172 6.32 -0.30 18.75
N ALA A 173 5.18 0.11 18.18
CA ALA A 173 4.69 -0.44 16.92
C ALA A 173 5.66 -0.16 15.75
N LEU A 174 6.30 1.00 15.75
CA LEU A 174 7.13 1.46 14.64
C LEU A 174 8.64 1.34 14.89
N LEU A 175 9.07 0.59 15.92
CA LEU A 175 10.49 0.33 16.15
C LEU A 175 11.06 -0.60 15.07
N VAL A 176 12.24 -0.26 14.54
CA VAL A 176 12.90 -1.06 13.50
C VAL A 176 13.49 -2.35 14.08
N TYR A 177 14.19 -2.26 15.22
CA TYR A 177 14.90 -3.40 15.80
C TYR A 177 14.02 -4.65 16.01
N PRO A 178 12.84 -4.58 16.67
CA PRO A 178 11.96 -5.74 16.85
C PRO A 178 11.35 -6.29 15.55
N THR A 179 11.40 -5.50 14.47
CA THR A 179 10.86 -5.87 13.17
C THR A 179 11.86 -6.68 12.34
N LEU A 180 13.16 -6.58 12.64
CA LEU A 180 14.21 -7.28 11.93
C LEU A 180 14.19 -8.80 12.17
N PRO A 181 14.56 -9.62 11.17
CA PRO A 181 14.86 -11.03 11.38
C PRO A 181 16.00 -11.22 12.40
N GLU A 182 15.99 -12.32 13.15
CA GLU A 182 16.99 -12.61 14.20
C GLU A 182 18.45 -12.49 13.70
N ALA A 183 18.72 -12.90 12.47
CA ALA A 183 20.06 -12.79 11.89
C ALA A 183 20.54 -11.33 11.77
N LEU A 184 19.64 -10.43 11.35
CA LEU A 184 19.95 -9.00 11.25
C LEU A 184 19.92 -8.32 12.61
N GLN A 185 19.12 -8.78 13.57
CA GLN A 185 19.20 -8.30 14.96
C GLN A 185 20.59 -8.57 15.56
N ARG A 186 21.15 -9.77 15.38
CA ARG A 186 22.51 -10.08 15.85
C ARG A 186 23.58 -9.21 15.20
N GLN A 187 23.42 -8.88 13.91
CA GLN A 187 24.33 -7.95 13.23
C GLN A 187 24.18 -6.54 13.80
N TRP A 188 22.96 -6.08 14.07
CA TRP A 188 22.73 -4.81 14.75
C TRP A 188 23.43 -4.80 16.10
N ASP A 189 23.23 -5.82 16.93
CA ASP A 189 23.84 -5.91 18.27
C ASP A 189 25.37 -5.82 18.19
N GLN A 190 25.98 -6.46 17.19
CA GLN A 190 27.42 -6.36 16.94
C GLN A 190 27.83 -4.93 16.56
N VAL A 191 27.07 -4.26 15.70
CA VAL A 191 27.36 -2.87 15.28
C VAL A 191 27.26 -1.91 16.46
N GLU A 192 26.30 -2.10 17.37
CA GLU A 192 26.19 -1.31 18.60
C GLU A 192 27.36 -1.59 19.56
N GLN A 193 27.76 -2.85 19.69
CA GLN A 193 28.92 -3.24 20.49
C GLN A 193 30.22 -2.64 19.93
N ASP A 194 30.43 -2.70 18.61
CA ASP A 194 31.59 -2.13 17.94
C ASP A 194 31.66 -0.61 18.10
N LEU A 195 30.51 0.07 18.12
CA LEU A 195 30.44 1.51 18.42
C LEU A 195 30.82 1.78 19.89
N ALA A 196 30.29 0.99 20.82
CA ALA A 196 30.57 1.12 22.26
C ALA A 196 32.04 0.84 22.60
N ASP A 197 32.67 -0.10 21.88
CA ASP A 197 34.08 -0.45 22.00
C ASP A 197 35.01 0.50 21.21
N GLU A 198 34.46 1.58 20.62
CA GLU A 198 35.16 2.59 19.82
C GLU A 198 35.91 2.01 18.59
N LEU A 199 35.47 0.86 18.08
CA LEU A 199 36.03 0.22 16.88
C LEU A 199 35.54 0.85 15.58
N ILE A 200 34.38 1.50 15.63
CA ILE A 200 33.79 2.22 14.49
C ILE A 200 33.44 3.67 14.87
N THR A 201 33.47 4.55 13.87
CA THR A 201 33.03 5.94 14.04
C THR A 201 31.50 6.02 14.00
N PRO A 202 30.88 7.10 14.52
CA PRO A 202 29.43 7.32 14.38
C PRO A 202 28.95 7.30 12.91
N GLN A 203 29.75 7.82 11.98
CA GLN A 203 29.46 7.72 10.54
C GLN A 203 29.52 6.28 10.02
N GLY A 204 30.45 5.48 10.54
CA GLY A 204 30.55 4.05 10.24
C GLY A 204 29.33 3.28 10.75
N HIS A 205 28.87 3.58 11.97
CA HIS A 205 27.65 3.04 12.56
C HIS A 205 26.42 3.34 11.69
N GLU A 206 26.20 4.60 11.29
CA GLU A 206 25.10 4.98 10.41
C GLU A 206 25.13 4.24 9.07
N LYS A 207 26.31 4.08 8.47
CA LYS A 207 26.50 3.36 7.19
C LYS A 207 26.20 1.86 7.33
N LEU A 208 26.63 1.24 8.44
CA LEU A 208 26.39 -0.17 8.71
C LEU A 208 24.89 -0.43 8.97
N LEU A 209 24.24 0.41 9.77
CA LEU A 209 22.80 0.33 9.98
C LEU A 209 22.02 0.52 8.68
N ARG A 210 22.44 1.45 7.82
CA ARG A 210 21.82 1.63 6.50
C ARG A 210 21.92 0.35 5.67
N THR A 211 23.10 -0.27 5.61
CA THR A 211 23.31 -1.53 4.88
C THR A 211 22.41 -2.64 5.42
N LEU A 212 22.27 -2.73 6.74
CA LEU A 212 21.38 -3.67 7.41
C LEU A 212 19.91 -3.45 7.01
N PHE A 213 19.46 -2.19 6.87
CA PHE A 213 18.09 -1.88 6.43
C PHE A 213 17.86 -2.16 4.95
N GLU A 214 18.90 -2.02 4.11
CA GLU A 214 18.88 -2.44 2.71
C GLU A 214 18.76 -3.98 2.62
N ASP A 215 19.54 -4.73 3.41
CA ASP A 215 19.47 -6.20 3.50
C ASP A 215 18.11 -6.69 4.02
N ALA A 216 17.48 -5.94 4.93
CA ALA A 216 16.12 -6.20 5.41
C ALA A 216 15.03 -5.88 4.37
N GLY A 217 15.38 -5.23 3.25
CA GLY A 217 14.45 -4.75 2.23
C GLY A 217 13.59 -3.57 2.68
N TYR A 218 14.03 -2.80 3.68
CA TYR A 218 13.33 -1.60 4.16
C TYR A 218 13.73 -0.36 3.36
N LEU A 219 15.00 -0.28 2.97
CA LEU A 219 15.56 0.78 2.14
C LEU A 219 16.00 0.24 0.79
N LYS A 220 16.05 1.10 -0.21
CA LYS A 220 16.53 0.78 -1.55
C LYS A 220 17.98 1.23 -1.72
N THR A 221 18.77 0.42 -2.42
CA THR A 221 20.15 0.79 -2.74
C THR A 221 20.14 2.04 -3.65
N PRO A 222 21.18 2.89 -3.59
CA PRO A 222 21.27 4.08 -4.44
C PRO A 222 21.07 3.80 -5.93
N GLU A 223 21.50 2.64 -6.41
CA GLU A 223 21.39 2.24 -7.82
C GLU A 223 19.94 1.98 -8.26
N GLU A 224 19.04 1.62 -7.33
CA GLU A 224 17.62 1.46 -7.62
C GLU A 224 16.83 2.78 -7.50
N ASN A 225 17.41 3.81 -6.87
CA ASN A 225 16.74 5.11 -6.65
C ASN A 225 16.73 6.01 -7.89
N GLU A 226 17.62 5.77 -8.83
CA GLU A 226 17.53 6.42 -10.13
C GLU A 226 16.46 5.66 -10.95
N PRO A 227 15.44 6.36 -11.47
CA PRO A 227 14.66 5.76 -12.54
C PRO A 227 15.70 5.36 -13.56
N THR A 228 15.64 4.12 -14.04
CA THR A 228 16.36 3.70 -15.22
C THR A 228 15.86 4.56 -16.39
N GLN A 229 16.33 5.81 -16.45
CA GLN A 229 16.74 6.40 -17.71
C GLN A 229 17.71 5.36 -18.20
N LEU A 230 17.24 4.56 -19.15
CA LEU A 230 18.10 3.89 -20.10
C LEU A 230 19.29 4.82 -20.31
N GLU A 231 20.44 4.46 -19.76
CA GLU A 231 21.67 5.02 -20.26
C GLU A 231 21.68 4.59 -21.71
N GLY A 232 21.24 5.52 -22.56
CA GLY A 232 21.51 5.57 -23.97
C GLY A 232 23.00 5.75 -24.15
N GLY A 233 23.77 4.75 -23.72
CA GLY A 233 24.95 4.36 -24.46
C GLY A 233 24.49 3.89 -25.85
N PRO A 234 25.34 4.04 -26.88
CA PRO A 234 24.98 3.74 -28.27
C PRO A 234 24.61 2.26 -28.53
N ASP A 235 24.53 1.41 -27.50
CA ASP A 235 24.14 0.00 -27.56
C ASP A 235 22.74 -0.33 -26.98
N SER A 236 21.94 0.66 -26.52
CA SER A 236 20.55 0.42 -26.06
C SER A 236 19.51 0.30 -27.20
N LEU A 237 19.94 -0.23 -28.35
CA LEU A 237 19.04 -0.69 -29.41
C LEU A 237 18.34 -1.95 -28.88
N GLY A 238 17.22 -1.76 -28.19
CA GLY A 238 16.32 -2.84 -27.82
C GLY A 238 16.15 -3.76 -29.03
N PHE A 239 16.41 -5.06 -28.85
CA PHE A 239 16.73 -6.01 -29.93
C PHE A 239 15.92 -5.77 -31.21
N GLU A 240 16.48 -4.99 -32.15
CA GLU A 240 15.75 -4.54 -33.35
C GLU A 240 15.39 -5.71 -34.27
N THR A 241 16.12 -6.81 -34.13
CA THR A 241 15.90 -8.03 -34.89
C THR A 241 15.86 -9.24 -33.96
N LEU A 242 15.08 -10.25 -34.36
CA LEU A 242 15.01 -11.54 -33.67
C LEU A 242 16.37 -12.25 -33.62
N GLU A 243 17.25 -11.94 -34.57
CA GLU A 243 18.62 -12.46 -34.62
C GLU A 243 19.52 -11.83 -33.54
N ASN A 244 19.43 -10.51 -33.32
CA ASN A 244 20.11 -9.84 -32.22
C ASN A 244 19.64 -10.38 -30.87
N CYS A 245 18.33 -10.60 -30.71
CA CYS A 245 17.76 -11.22 -29.51
C CYS A 245 18.31 -12.64 -29.28
N ARG A 246 18.36 -13.49 -30.31
CA ARG A 246 18.95 -14.85 -30.22
C ARG A 246 20.43 -14.81 -29.86
N LYS A 247 21.20 -13.88 -30.43
CA LYS A 247 22.64 -13.72 -30.14
C LYS A 247 22.85 -13.33 -28.69
N ALA A 248 22.13 -12.31 -28.21
CA ALA A 248 22.21 -11.87 -26.82
C ALA A 248 21.73 -12.94 -25.83
N HIS A 249 20.66 -13.68 -26.17
CA HIS A 249 20.23 -14.82 -25.36
C HIS A 249 21.32 -15.91 -25.27
N LYS A 250 22.04 -16.19 -26.36
CA LYS A 250 23.17 -17.14 -26.36
C LYS A 250 24.34 -16.65 -25.49
N GLU A 251 24.62 -15.36 -25.52
CA GLU A 251 25.66 -14.72 -24.69
C GLU A 251 25.29 -14.71 -23.21
N LEU A 252 24.07 -14.30 -22.88
CA LEU A 252 23.52 -14.35 -21.53
C LEU A 252 23.50 -15.79 -20.99
N SER A 253 23.12 -16.77 -21.80
CA SER A 253 23.14 -18.18 -21.41
C SER A 253 24.56 -18.69 -21.08
N LYS A 254 25.57 -18.25 -21.83
CA LYS A 254 26.98 -18.55 -21.52
C LYS A 254 27.42 -17.90 -20.22
N GLU A 255 27.03 -16.64 -20.00
CA GLU A 255 27.39 -15.90 -18.79
C GLU A 255 26.73 -16.48 -17.55
N ILE A 256 25.45 -16.83 -17.61
CA ILE A 256 24.76 -17.56 -16.55
C ILE A 256 25.49 -18.89 -16.26
N LYS A 257 25.92 -19.63 -17.28
CA LYS A 257 26.68 -20.88 -17.08
C LYS A 257 28.03 -20.63 -16.42
N ARG A 258 28.74 -19.55 -16.79
CA ARG A 258 30.01 -19.12 -16.17
C ARG A 258 29.83 -18.76 -14.69
N LEU A 259 28.83 -17.95 -14.37
CA LEU A 259 28.51 -17.52 -13.01
C LEU A 259 28.08 -18.69 -12.13
N LYS A 260 27.22 -19.59 -12.64
CA LYS A 260 26.86 -20.83 -11.94
C LYS A 260 28.08 -21.71 -11.66
N GLY A 261 29.04 -21.77 -12.58
CA GLY A 261 30.32 -22.46 -12.40
C GLY A 261 31.14 -21.85 -11.26
N LEU A 262 31.27 -20.51 -11.23
CA LEU A 262 31.96 -19.79 -10.16
C LEU A 262 31.30 -19.99 -8.79
N LEU A 263 29.96 -19.87 -8.72
CA LEU A 263 29.22 -20.10 -7.48
C LEU A 263 29.43 -21.53 -6.97
N THR A 264 29.46 -22.53 -7.86
CA THR A 264 29.74 -23.92 -7.51
C THR A 264 31.19 -24.11 -7.04
N GLN A 265 32.15 -23.47 -7.72
CA GLN A 265 33.58 -23.51 -7.35
C GLN A 265 33.84 -22.91 -5.95
N HIS A 266 33.08 -21.89 -5.57
CA HIS A 266 33.17 -21.23 -4.27
C HIS A 266 32.20 -21.79 -3.21
N GLY A 267 31.44 -22.84 -3.52
CA GLY A 267 30.50 -23.46 -2.58
C GLY A 267 29.31 -22.56 -2.19
N ILE A 268 28.95 -21.59 -3.01
CA ILE A 268 27.87 -20.62 -2.74
C ILE A 268 26.54 -21.20 -3.26
N PRO A 269 25.55 -21.48 -2.39
CA PRO A 269 24.23 -21.96 -2.81
C PRO A 269 23.45 -20.85 -3.54
N TYR A 270 22.81 -21.17 -4.69
CA TYR A 270 22.10 -20.17 -5.51
C TYR A 270 20.73 -20.61 -6.06
N THR A 271 20.20 -21.77 -5.67
CA THR A 271 18.87 -22.23 -6.07
C THR A 271 17.77 -21.64 -5.17
N ARG A 272 16.80 -20.92 -5.75
CA ARG A 272 15.50 -20.65 -5.07
C ARG A 272 14.71 -21.96 -4.98
N PRO A 273 13.97 -22.22 -3.88
CA PRO A 273 13.02 -23.33 -3.82
C PRO A 273 12.00 -23.18 -4.95
N THR A 274 11.99 -24.12 -5.89
CA THR A 274 10.94 -24.22 -6.91
C THR A 274 9.99 -25.30 -6.43
N GLU A 275 8.83 -24.93 -5.90
CA GLU A 275 7.77 -25.88 -5.58
C GLU A 275 7.14 -26.37 -6.90
N THR A 276 7.45 -27.61 -7.28
CA THR A 276 6.67 -28.39 -8.26
C THR A 276 7.00 -29.88 -8.12
N SER A 277 6.13 -30.61 -7.42
CA SER A 277 5.91 -32.05 -7.59
C SER A 277 4.44 -32.28 -7.27
N ASN A 278 3.59 -32.52 -8.28
CA ASN A 278 3.27 -33.87 -8.76
C ASN A 278 2.95 -34.78 -7.56
N LEU A 279 1.69 -34.92 -7.13
CA LEU A 279 0.63 -35.73 -7.75
C LEU A 279 1.07 -37.20 -7.91
N GLU A 280 0.29 -38.08 -7.28
CA GLU A 280 0.15 -39.53 -7.49
C GLU A 280 0.73 -40.52 -6.43
N HIS A 281 -0.24 -41.12 -5.71
CA HIS A 281 -0.41 -42.57 -5.51
C HIS A 281 0.39 -43.33 -4.43
N LEU A 282 -0.34 -43.65 -3.34
CA LEU A 282 -0.49 -44.94 -2.62
C LEU A 282 -0.75 -44.57 -1.15
N GLY A 283 -1.83 -44.95 -0.46
CA GLY A 283 -2.52 -46.23 -0.45
C GLY A 283 -2.61 -46.69 1.02
N HIS A 284 -3.72 -46.34 1.68
CA HIS A 284 -4.31 -46.91 2.91
C HIS A 284 -3.46 -47.74 3.90
N GLU A 285 -3.44 -47.31 5.17
CA GLU A 285 -4.01 -48.08 6.30
C GLU A 285 -4.20 -47.18 7.55
N THR A 286 -5.33 -47.33 8.24
CA THR A 286 -5.65 -46.71 9.55
C THR A 286 -6.37 -47.79 10.35
N PRO A 287 -6.15 -47.98 11.68
CA PRO A 287 -7.13 -47.42 12.63
C PRO A 287 -6.65 -47.16 14.09
N ARG A 288 -7.41 -46.26 14.75
CA ARG A 288 -7.80 -46.21 16.19
C ARG A 288 -6.84 -45.69 17.29
N ALA A 289 -7.12 -44.44 17.68
CA ALA A 289 -7.59 -43.95 19.00
C ALA A 289 -6.87 -44.31 20.32
N LYS A 290 -6.36 -43.27 21.01
CA LYS A 290 -6.59 -42.94 22.44
C LYS A 290 -6.09 -41.51 22.75
N SER A 291 -6.80 -40.84 23.67
CA SER A 291 -6.78 -39.42 24.06
C SER A 291 -5.68 -39.05 25.11
N PRO A 292 -5.46 -37.76 25.45
CA PRO A 292 -4.13 -37.15 25.69
C PRO A 292 -3.68 -37.08 27.15
N GLU A 293 -2.36 -36.88 27.35
CA GLU A 293 -1.72 -36.72 28.66
C GLU A 293 -0.89 -35.42 28.72
N GLN A 294 -1.09 -34.68 29.80
CA GLN A 294 -0.50 -33.38 30.15
C GLN A 294 0.95 -33.57 30.65
N LEU A 295 1.91 -32.78 30.16
CA LEU A 295 3.23 -32.67 30.79
C LEU A 295 3.48 -31.25 31.33
N ARG A 296 3.81 -31.24 32.61
CA ARG A 296 4.04 -30.13 33.54
C ARG A 296 5.53 -29.76 33.53
N GLY A 297 5.85 -28.48 33.45
CA GLY A 297 7.21 -27.96 33.68
C GLY A 297 7.33 -27.40 35.10
N ASP A 298 8.32 -27.90 35.85
CA ASP A 298 8.71 -27.44 37.20
C ASP A 298 9.45 -26.08 37.18
N PRO A 299 9.34 -25.25 38.23
CA PRO A 299 10.26 -24.15 38.50
C PRO A 299 11.32 -24.53 39.54
N GLY A 300 12.60 -24.37 39.20
CA GLY A 300 13.74 -24.59 40.11
C GLY A 300 14.09 -23.35 40.95
N LEU A 301 14.11 -23.51 42.27
CA LEU A 301 14.61 -22.57 43.27
C LEU A 301 15.70 -23.26 44.10
N ARG A 302 16.92 -22.70 44.12
CA ARG A 302 17.98 -22.85 45.14
C ARG A 302 19.14 -21.96 44.69
N GLY A 303 19.78 -21.14 45.51
CA GLY A 303 19.68 -20.87 46.94
C GLY A 303 20.75 -19.80 47.22
N SER A 304 20.44 -18.91 48.15
CA SER A 304 21.32 -17.87 48.66
C SER A 304 22.35 -18.43 49.63
N LEU A 305 23.62 -18.16 49.36
CA LEU A 305 24.71 -17.79 50.29
C LEU A 305 25.97 -17.47 49.47
#